data_AF-A0A519S818-F1
#
_entry.id   AF-A0A519S818-F1
#
_cell.length_a   1.000
_cell.length_b   1.000
_cell.length_c   1.000
_cell.angle_alpha   90.00
_cell.angle_beta   90.00
_cell.angle_gamma   90.00
#
_symmetry.space_group_name_H-M   'P 1'
#
loop_
_entity.id
_entity.type
_entity.pdbx_description
1 polymer ?
#
loop_
_entity_poly.entity_id
_entity_poly.type
_entity_poly.pdbx_seq_one_letter_code
_entity_poly.pdbx_strand_id
1 'polypeptide(L)'
;MKRQLLYILFLLSFNGYSQACGGGILTLTIYTINGDTVKDVSYEVFPASEEFIERQNFRDISGSGIIITDFSESKNVQADKSADKFKTLLARSSLFKSGKFTSTLNFKTIETEYFPVVVKITIKDKSIYILGNYFGGCDREAGLFWNGKYIGLIQ
;
A
#
# COMPACT_ATOMS: atom_id res chain seq x y z
N MET A 1 -17.40 53.90 -29.40
CA MET A 1 -16.24 53.17 -29.97
C MET A 1 -15.05 53.52 -29.08
N LYS A 2 -14.30 52.63 -28.43
CA LYS A 2 -13.99 51.23 -28.69
C LYS A 2 -13.94 50.48 -27.35
N ARG A 3 -14.69 49.38 -27.31
CA ARG A 3 -14.39 48.19 -26.50
C ARG A 3 -12.96 47.72 -26.82
N GLN A 4 -12.39 46.95 -25.90
CA GLN A 4 -11.19 46.11 -26.02
C GLN A 4 -9.91 46.69 -25.41
N LEU A 5 -9.75 46.51 -24.10
CA LEU A 5 -8.48 46.05 -23.55
C LEU A 5 -8.70 44.65 -22.98
N LEU A 6 -8.40 43.69 -23.84
CA LEU A 6 -8.69 42.28 -23.78
C LEU A 6 -7.63 41.58 -22.91
N TYR A 7 -8.07 40.88 -21.86
CA TYR A 7 -7.61 39.55 -21.43
C TYR A 7 -6.15 39.12 -21.70
N ILE A 8 -5.15 39.67 -20.98
CA ILE A 8 -3.80 39.07 -20.92
C ILE A 8 -3.30 39.01 -19.47
N LEU A 9 -4.08 38.40 -18.58
CA LEU A 9 -3.60 38.07 -17.23
C LEU A 9 -4.24 36.80 -16.66
N PHE A 10 -4.66 35.89 -17.53
CA PHE A 10 -5.27 34.61 -17.15
C PHE A 10 -4.59 33.40 -17.80
N LEU A 11 -3.29 33.50 -18.12
CA LEU A 11 -2.52 32.41 -18.75
C LEU A 11 -1.26 31.98 -17.98
N LEU A 12 -1.03 32.48 -16.77
CA LEU A 12 0.18 32.15 -15.99
C LEU A 12 -0.18 31.69 -14.59
N SER A 13 -0.63 30.43 -14.45
CA SER A 13 -0.34 29.57 -13.27
C SER A 13 -1.10 28.23 -13.26
N PHE A 14 -1.31 27.58 -14.40
CA PHE A 14 -1.46 26.12 -14.38
C PHE A 14 -0.06 25.48 -14.31
N ASN A 15 0.66 25.71 -13.21
CA ASN A 15 1.76 24.82 -12.83
C ASN A 15 1.10 23.53 -12.32
N GLY A 16 0.67 22.69 -13.25
CA GLY A 16 0.40 21.30 -12.96
C GLY A 16 1.74 20.65 -12.61
N TYR A 17 2.11 20.68 -11.34
CA TYR A 17 3.26 19.95 -10.84
C TYR A 17 2.93 18.46 -10.95
N SER A 18 3.21 17.86 -12.11
CA SER A 18 3.48 16.43 -12.17
C SER A 18 4.85 16.25 -11.51
N GLN A 19 4.86 16.08 -10.19
CA GLN A 19 6.07 15.70 -9.49
C GLN A 19 6.36 14.25 -9.88
N ALA A 20 7.35 14.04 -10.74
CA ALA A 20 8.02 12.75 -10.82
C ALA A 20 8.65 12.53 -9.44
N CYS A 21 8.02 11.72 -8.61
CA CYS A 21 8.44 11.52 -7.23
C CYS A 21 9.62 10.54 -7.13
N GLY A 22 9.90 9.75 -8.17
CA GLY A 22 10.97 8.74 -8.21
C GLY A 22 10.76 7.55 -7.25
N GLY A 23 9.88 7.70 -6.26
CA GLY A 23 9.59 6.77 -5.18
C GLY A 23 9.18 7.54 -3.92
N GLY A 24 9.16 6.85 -2.78
CA GLY A 24 8.69 7.40 -1.51
C GLY A 24 8.58 6.35 -0.42
N ILE A 25 7.74 6.63 0.57
CA ILE A 25 7.40 5.73 1.66
C ILE A 25 5.87 5.56 1.68
N LEU A 26 5.43 4.31 1.57
CA LEU A 26 4.08 3.94 2.00
C LEU A 26 4.10 3.57 3.47
N THR A 27 3.28 4.23 4.26
CA THR A 27 3.07 3.91 5.68
C THR A 27 1.72 3.22 5.87
N LEU A 28 1.74 1.97 6.31
CA LEU A 28 0.55 1.24 6.73
C LEU A 28 0.36 1.43 8.24
N THR A 29 -0.66 2.20 8.63
CA THR A 29 -0.96 2.55 10.02
C THR A 29 -2.15 1.74 10.56
N ILE A 30 -2.03 1.20 11.77
CA ILE A 30 -3.15 0.60 12.51
C ILE A 30 -3.78 1.66 13.41
N TYR A 31 -5.02 2.02 13.11
CA TYR A 31 -5.81 2.99 13.85
C TYR A 31 -6.78 2.29 14.81
N THR A 32 -6.92 2.82 16.02
CA THR A 32 -7.99 2.41 16.93
C THR A 32 -8.99 3.54 17.13
N ILE A 33 -10.23 3.22 17.47
CA ILE A 33 -11.30 4.23 17.66
C ILE A 33 -10.91 5.25 18.74
N ASN A 34 -10.14 4.83 19.75
CA ASN A 34 -9.74 5.69 20.86
C ASN A 34 -8.36 6.35 20.65
N GLY A 35 -7.70 6.10 19.52
CA GLY A 35 -6.32 6.56 19.28
C GLY A 35 -5.24 5.79 20.07
N ASP A 36 -5.63 4.73 20.77
CA ASP A 36 -4.72 3.83 21.48
C ASP A 36 -3.75 3.16 20.50
N THR A 37 -2.50 3.06 20.93
CA THR A 37 -1.46 2.31 20.22
C THR A 37 -1.71 0.81 20.33
N VAL A 38 -1.81 0.12 19.18
CA VAL A 38 -1.85 -1.35 19.15
C VAL A 38 -0.43 -1.89 19.24
N LYS A 39 -0.16 -2.64 20.32
CA LYS A 39 1.10 -3.34 20.53
C LYS A 39 1.01 -4.79 20.05
N ASP A 40 2.18 -5.40 19.86
CA ASP A 40 2.33 -6.81 19.49
C ASP A 40 1.64 -7.19 18.18
N VAL A 41 1.60 -6.26 17.22
CA VAL A 41 1.12 -6.55 15.87
C VAL A 41 2.22 -7.32 15.13
N SER A 42 1.91 -8.52 14.66
CA SER A 42 2.78 -9.26 13.76
C SER A 42 2.32 -9.10 12.31
N TYR A 43 3.28 -9.19 11.40
CA TYR A 43 3.03 -9.16 9.97
C TYR A 43 3.72 -10.32 9.26
N GLU A 44 3.14 -10.71 8.13
CA GLU A 44 3.78 -11.54 7.11
C GLU A 44 3.44 -10.98 5.73
N VAL A 45 4.41 -10.94 4.83
CA VAL A 45 4.25 -10.43 3.46
C VAL A 45 4.45 -11.57 2.46
N PHE A 46 3.55 -11.64 1.49
CA PHE A 46 3.55 -12.68 0.46
C PHE A 46 3.47 -12.06 -0.94
N PRO A 47 4.32 -12.46 -1.90
CA PRO A 47 4.18 -12.02 -3.27
C PRO A 47 2.95 -12.70 -3.89
N ALA A 48 1.94 -11.91 -4.26
CA ALA A 48 0.66 -12.43 -4.77
C ALA A 48 0.83 -12.98 -6.20
N SER A 49 0.32 -14.18 -6.49
CA SER A 49 0.36 -14.73 -7.85
C SER A 49 -0.46 -13.91 -8.85
N GLU A 50 -0.04 -13.89 -10.11
CA GLU A 50 -0.79 -13.21 -11.18
C GLU A 50 -2.21 -13.74 -11.27
N GLU A 51 -2.38 -15.07 -11.22
CA GLU A 51 -3.70 -15.72 -11.17
C GLU A 51 -4.54 -15.24 -9.96
N PHE A 52 -3.91 -15.06 -8.80
CA PHE A 52 -4.61 -14.54 -7.62
C PHE A 52 -5.04 -13.08 -7.82
N ILE A 53 -4.15 -12.22 -8.33
CA ILE A 53 -4.42 -10.82 -8.60
C ILE A 53 -5.58 -10.67 -9.60
N GLU A 54 -5.57 -11.47 -10.67
CA GLU A 54 -6.63 -11.49 -11.69
C GLU A 54 -7.96 -11.95 -11.10
N ARG A 55 -7.96 -13.02 -10.29
CA ARG A 55 -9.16 -13.55 -9.63
C ARG A 55 -9.82 -12.51 -8.71
N GLN A 56 -9.01 -11.69 -8.04
CA GLN A 56 -9.51 -10.59 -7.19
C GLN A 56 -9.88 -9.33 -8.00
N ASN A 57 -9.67 -9.33 -9.33
CA ASN A 57 -9.78 -8.15 -10.20
C ASN A 57 -9.03 -6.94 -9.65
N PHE A 58 -7.85 -7.19 -9.06
CA PHE A 58 -7.07 -6.16 -8.39
C PHE A 58 -6.28 -5.33 -9.41
N ARG A 59 -6.53 -4.02 -9.44
CA ARG A 59 -5.85 -3.05 -10.32
C ARG A 59 -5.34 -1.83 -9.57
N ASP A 60 -5.36 -1.89 -8.24
CA ASP A 60 -5.01 -0.75 -7.41
C ASP A 60 -3.49 -0.56 -7.35
N ILE A 61 -3.04 0.57 -7.89
CA ILE A 61 -1.63 0.94 -7.95
C ILE A 61 -1.26 1.83 -6.75
N SER A 62 -2.21 2.63 -6.24
CA SER A 62 -1.95 3.77 -5.36
C SER A 62 -2.82 3.84 -4.11
N GLY A 63 -3.81 2.98 -3.94
CA GLY A 63 -4.71 2.93 -2.80
C GLY A 63 -4.24 2.02 -1.66
N SER A 64 -5.10 1.92 -0.65
CA SER A 64 -4.86 1.17 0.60
C SER A 64 -4.85 -0.34 0.43
N GLY A 65 -5.17 -0.84 -0.77
CA GLY A 65 -5.42 -2.24 -1.05
C GLY A 65 -6.86 -2.68 -0.73
N ILE A 66 -7.09 -3.98 -0.85
CA ILE A 66 -8.39 -4.62 -0.57
C ILE A 66 -8.21 -5.73 0.46
N ILE A 67 -9.24 -5.95 1.28
CA ILE A 67 -9.26 -7.11 2.17
C ILE A 67 -9.75 -8.33 1.44
N ILE A 68 -9.02 -9.42 1.66
CA ILE A 68 -9.30 -10.72 1.09
C ILE A 68 -9.59 -11.71 2.22
N THR A 69 -10.56 -12.59 2.00
CA THR A 69 -10.97 -13.62 2.97
C THR A 69 -10.60 -15.04 2.53
N ASP A 70 -10.19 -15.23 1.28
CA ASP A 70 -9.95 -16.52 0.63
C ASP A 70 -8.45 -16.76 0.31
N PHE A 71 -7.55 -16.28 1.16
CA PHE A 71 -6.11 -16.43 0.93
C PHE A 71 -5.58 -17.80 1.39
N SER A 72 -4.88 -18.49 0.49
CA SER A 72 -4.12 -19.72 0.77
C SER A 72 -2.69 -19.58 0.25
N GLU A 73 -1.71 -19.61 1.16
CA GLU A 73 -0.30 -19.43 0.82
C GLU A 73 0.20 -20.44 -0.23
N SER A 74 -0.21 -21.71 -0.12
CA SER A 74 0.24 -22.77 -1.03
C SER A 74 -0.30 -22.63 -2.46
N LYS A 75 -1.35 -21.82 -2.67
CA LYS A 75 -2.00 -21.63 -3.97
C LYS A 75 -1.77 -20.25 -4.57
N ASN A 76 -1.63 -19.22 -3.73
CA ASN A 76 -1.72 -17.82 -4.14
C ASN A 76 -0.37 -17.07 -4.09
N VAL A 77 0.75 -17.77 -3.85
CA VAL A 77 2.10 -17.18 -3.77
C VAL A 77 2.88 -17.45 -5.05
N GLN A 78 3.59 -16.44 -5.58
CA GLN A 78 4.39 -16.56 -6.81
C GLN A 78 5.59 -17.52 -6.69
N ALA A 79 5.85 -18.28 -7.75
CA ALA A 79 7.00 -19.17 -7.89
C ALA A 79 8.22 -18.46 -8.51
N ASP A 80 9.31 -18.44 -7.74
CA ASP A 80 10.73 -18.27 -8.08
C ASP A 80 11.24 -16.98 -8.73
N LYS A 81 10.81 -16.53 -9.92
CA LYS A 81 11.40 -15.30 -10.52
C LYS A 81 11.05 -14.02 -9.76
N SER A 82 9.85 -13.98 -9.19
CA SER A 82 9.44 -12.88 -8.33
C SER A 82 9.99 -12.98 -6.91
N ALA A 83 10.60 -14.11 -6.53
CA ALA A 83 11.19 -14.26 -5.20
C ALA A 83 12.39 -13.30 -5.02
N ASP A 84 13.24 -13.12 -6.03
CA ASP A 84 14.41 -12.25 -5.92
C ASP A 84 14.05 -10.77 -5.98
N LYS A 85 13.09 -10.40 -6.84
CA LYS A 85 12.51 -9.05 -6.83
C LYS A 85 11.84 -8.75 -5.49
N PHE A 86 11.04 -9.68 -4.97
CA PHE A 86 10.40 -9.55 -3.66
C PHE A 86 11.41 -9.37 -2.52
N LYS A 87 12.47 -10.20 -2.48
CA LYS A 87 13.57 -10.05 -1.52
C LYS A 87 14.22 -8.67 -1.62
N THR A 88 14.45 -8.18 -2.85
CA THR A 88 15.03 -6.85 -3.09
C THR A 88 14.13 -5.73 -2.57
N LEU A 89 12.83 -5.82 -2.83
CA LEU A 89 11.83 -4.84 -2.37
C LEU A 89 11.70 -4.82 -0.84
N LEU A 90 11.70 -5.99 -0.20
CA LEU A 90 11.75 -6.12 1.26
C LEU A 90 13.03 -5.52 1.84
N ALA A 91 14.19 -5.87 1.27
CA ALA A 91 15.49 -5.37 1.73
C ALA A 91 15.60 -3.84 1.62
N ARG A 92 15.09 -3.24 0.52
CA ARG A 92 15.01 -1.78 0.35
C ARG A 92 14.20 -1.13 1.46
N SER A 93 13.10 -1.77 1.85
CA SER A 93 12.20 -1.32 2.92
C SER A 93 12.74 -1.63 4.33
N SER A 94 13.91 -2.28 4.43
CA SER A 94 14.44 -2.79 5.70
C SER A 94 13.45 -3.71 6.43
N LEU A 95 12.66 -4.45 5.66
CA LEU A 95 11.67 -5.41 6.14
C LEU A 95 12.17 -6.84 5.94
N PHE A 96 11.77 -7.71 6.86
CA PHE A 96 11.83 -9.15 6.66
C PHE A 96 10.49 -9.63 6.06
N LYS A 97 10.43 -10.90 5.63
CA LYS A 97 9.16 -11.48 5.16
C LYS A 97 8.10 -11.45 6.27
N SER A 98 8.52 -11.59 7.52
CA SER A 98 7.65 -11.52 8.69
C SER A 98 8.35 -10.82 9.86
N GLY A 99 7.56 -10.27 10.77
CA GLY A 99 8.09 -9.58 11.93
C GLY A 99 7.00 -9.00 12.82
N LYS A 100 7.41 -8.09 13.70
CA LYS A 100 6.50 -7.33 14.56
C LYS A 100 6.70 -5.84 14.36
N PHE A 101 5.65 -5.06 14.59
CA PHE A 101 5.70 -3.61 14.57
C PHE A 101 4.72 -3.01 15.59
N THR A 102 4.87 -1.72 15.85
CA THR A 102 3.96 -0.94 16.69
C THR A 102 3.33 0.14 15.82
N SER A 103 2.01 0.08 15.66
CA SER A 103 1.18 1.00 14.87
C SER A 103 1.50 1.10 13.37
N THR A 104 2.75 1.26 12.93
CA THR A 104 3.10 1.56 11.54
C THR A 104 4.06 0.54 10.94
N LEU A 105 3.80 0.14 9.70
CA LEU A 105 4.68 -0.67 8.86
C LEU A 105 5.03 0.12 7.58
N ASN A 106 6.32 0.33 7.32
CA ASN A 106 6.79 1.21 6.25
C ASN A 106 7.38 0.42 5.07
N PHE A 107 6.96 0.76 3.87
CA PHE A 107 7.44 0.20 2.60
C PHE A 107 8.11 1.31 1.79
N LYS A 108 9.33 1.08 1.31
CA LYS A 108 9.95 1.99 0.34
C LYS A 108 9.37 1.71 -1.04
N THR A 109 8.84 2.75 -1.66
CA THR A 109 8.18 2.66 -2.96
C THR A 109 9.09 3.05 -4.11
N ILE A 110 8.70 2.63 -5.31
CA ILE A 110 9.27 3.04 -6.60
C ILE A 110 8.08 3.51 -7.44
N GLU A 111 8.18 4.70 -8.03
CA GLU A 111 7.04 5.38 -8.67
C GLU A 111 6.28 4.49 -9.67
N THR A 112 6.99 3.79 -10.55
CA THR A 112 6.40 2.97 -11.62
C THR A 112 6.27 1.49 -11.27
N GLU A 113 6.55 1.11 -10.02
CA GLU A 113 6.55 -0.30 -9.62
C GLU A 113 5.14 -0.82 -9.39
N TYR A 114 4.86 -1.98 -9.98
CA TYR A 114 3.64 -2.74 -9.74
C TYR A 114 4.03 -4.14 -9.30
N PHE A 115 4.00 -4.33 -7.98
CA PHE A 115 4.29 -5.59 -7.32
C PHE A 115 3.27 -5.83 -6.20
N PRO A 116 2.06 -6.32 -6.55
CA PRO A 116 1.05 -6.62 -5.55
C PRO A 116 1.52 -7.70 -4.59
N VAL A 117 1.29 -7.45 -3.31
CA VAL A 117 1.59 -8.38 -2.23
C VAL A 117 0.38 -8.51 -1.32
N VAL A 118 0.29 -9.67 -0.67
CA VAL A 118 -0.63 -9.86 0.45
C VAL A 118 0.14 -9.59 1.73
N VAL A 119 -0.32 -8.61 2.50
CA VAL A 119 0.13 -8.37 3.88
C VAL A 119 -0.87 -9.01 4.81
N LYS A 120 -0.43 -10.02 5.55
CA LYS A 120 -1.15 -10.61 6.66
C LYS A 120 -0.79 -9.83 7.91
N ILE A 121 -1.77 -9.19 8.53
CA ILE A 121 -1.64 -8.52 9.83
C ILE A 121 -2.29 -9.40 10.88
N THR A 122 -1.56 -9.74 11.94
CA THR A 122 -2.10 -10.51 13.07
C THR A 122 -2.01 -9.69 14.36
N ILE A 123 -3.17 -9.53 15.00
CA ILE A 123 -3.31 -8.82 16.27
C ILE A 123 -3.97 -9.79 17.24
N LYS A 124 -3.25 -10.19 18.29
CA LYS A 124 -3.64 -11.29 19.18
C LYS A 124 -3.84 -12.58 18.35
N ASP A 125 -5.05 -13.12 18.32
CA ASP A 125 -5.38 -14.37 17.60
C ASP A 125 -6.18 -14.12 16.31
N LYS A 126 -6.22 -12.89 15.82
CA LYS A 126 -6.99 -12.50 14.64
C LYS A 126 -6.06 -12.06 13.52
N SER A 127 -6.20 -12.70 12.37
CA SER A 127 -5.46 -12.35 11.16
C SER A 127 -6.36 -11.69 10.12
N ILE A 128 -5.81 -10.71 9.42
CA ILE A 128 -6.42 -10.01 8.31
C ILE A 128 -5.44 -10.07 7.16
N TYR A 129 -5.94 -10.32 5.95
CA TYR A 129 -5.13 -10.35 4.74
C TYR A 129 -5.53 -9.16 3.86
N ILE A 130 -4.53 -8.38 3.44
CA ILE A 130 -4.71 -7.20 2.62
C ILE A 130 -3.89 -7.37 1.35
N LEU A 131 -4.55 -7.42 0.19
CA LEU A 131 -3.88 -7.37 -1.11
C LEU A 131 -3.65 -5.90 -1.48
N GLY A 132 -2.40 -5.52 -1.69
CA GLY A 132 -2.03 -4.13 -2.00
C GLY A 132 -0.73 -4.04 -2.80
N ASN A 133 -0.58 -2.97 -3.60
CA ASN A 133 0.66 -2.66 -4.31
C ASN A 133 1.61 -1.82 -3.43
N TYR A 134 2.11 -2.36 -2.31
CA TYR A 134 2.82 -1.54 -1.30
C TYR A 134 4.21 -1.05 -1.69
N PHE A 135 4.79 -1.55 -2.78
CA PHE A 135 6.11 -1.12 -3.27
C PHE A 135 6.03 -0.13 -4.44
N GLY A 136 4.82 0.23 -4.88
CA GLY A 136 4.59 1.15 -5.99
C GLY A 136 4.19 2.56 -5.57
N GLY A 137 4.36 3.52 -6.47
CA GLY A 137 3.89 4.89 -6.32
C GLY A 137 4.81 5.80 -5.48
N CYS A 138 4.25 6.93 -5.05
CA CYS A 138 4.93 7.96 -4.25
C CYS A 138 4.66 7.78 -2.74
N ASP A 139 5.02 8.79 -1.94
CA ASP A 139 4.61 8.90 -0.54
C ASP A 139 3.09 8.81 -0.40
N ARG A 140 2.63 7.91 0.47
CA ARG A 140 1.21 7.74 0.77
C ARG A 140 0.97 7.00 2.08
N GLU A 141 -0.24 7.12 2.58
CA GLU A 141 -0.68 6.43 3.77
C GLU A 141 -1.77 5.41 3.44
N ALA A 142 -1.77 4.29 4.16
CA ALA A 142 -2.86 3.34 4.20
C ALA A 142 -3.20 3.09 5.67
N GLY A 143 -4.48 3.16 6.04
CA GLY A 143 -4.92 2.94 7.41
C GLY A 143 -5.76 1.68 7.56
N LEU A 144 -5.51 0.89 8.59
CA LEU A 144 -6.34 -0.22 9.04
C LEU A 144 -7.05 0.15 10.34
N PHE A 145 -8.38 0.28 10.31
CA PHE A 145 -9.16 0.54 11.53
C PHE A 145 -9.45 -0.74 12.32
N TRP A 146 -9.14 -0.70 13.62
CA TRP A 146 -9.25 -1.79 14.57
C TRP A 146 -9.98 -1.38 15.86
N ASN A 147 -11.03 -2.12 16.22
CA ASN A 147 -11.74 -1.97 17.51
C ASN A 147 -11.99 -3.34 18.17
N GLY A 148 -10.93 -4.15 18.30
CA GLY A 148 -11.06 -5.56 18.71
C GLY A 148 -11.66 -6.48 17.63
N LYS A 149 -12.16 -5.89 16.55
CA LYS A 149 -12.47 -6.47 15.25
C LYS A 149 -12.04 -5.47 14.17
N TYR A 150 -11.81 -5.97 12.96
CA TYR A 150 -11.56 -5.12 11.80
C TYR A 150 -12.82 -4.33 11.40
N ILE A 151 -12.62 -3.08 10.96
CA ILE A 151 -13.71 -2.18 10.54
C ILE A 151 -13.57 -1.77 9.07
N GLY A 152 -12.40 -1.25 8.66
CA GLY A 152 -12.23 -0.61 7.35
C GLY A 152 -10.77 -0.34 6.98
N LEU A 153 -10.50 -0.21 5.69
CA LEU A 153 -9.27 0.37 5.13
C LEU A 153 -9.56 1.82 4.75
N ILE A 154 -8.61 2.71 4.99
CA ILE A 154 -8.68 4.13 4.60
C ILE A 154 -7.41 4.55 3.87
N GLN A 155 -7.50 5.60 3.07
CA GLN A 155 -6.40 6.25 2.37
C GLN A 155 -6.34 7.71 2.78
#